data_AF-C1B823-F1
#
_entry.id   AF-C1B823-F1
#
_cell.length_a   1.000
_cell.length_b   1.000
_cell.length_c   1.000
_cell.angle_alpha   90.00
_cell.angle_beta   90.00
_cell.angle_gamma   90.00
#
_symmetry.space_group_name_H-M   'P 1'
#
loop_
_entity.id
_entity.type
_entity.pdbx_description
1 polymer ?
#
loop_
_entity_poly.entity_id
_entity_poly.type
_entity_poly.pdbx_seq_one_letter_code
_entity_poly.pdbx_strand_id
1 'polypeptide(L)' 'MSRNHSFEVHTLELGPYDTLTDLHRELSNHTSTFANIVFERENEVVVSISHSIVVINGKLFVSAVTTTDVSTDS' A
#
# COMPACT_ATOMS: atom_id res chain seq x y z
N MET A 1 -7.39 -20.91 14.32
CA MET A 1 -7.55 -21.07 12.85
C MET A 1 -6.51 -20.19 12.20
N SER A 2 -5.60 -20.76 11.41
CA SER A 2 -4.65 -19.97 10.61
C SER A 2 -5.44 -19.27 9.53
N ARG A 3 -5.67 -17.96 9.65
CA ARG A 3 -6.13 -17.15 8.52
C ARG A 3 -4.95 -17.07 7.55
N ASN A 4 -5.15 -17.48 6.31
CA ASN A 4 -4.11 -17.40 5.29
C ASN A 4 -3.96 -15.93 4.90
N HIS A 5 -3.17 -15.18 5.66
CA HIS A 5 -2.82 -13.82 5.33
C HIS A 5 -1.76 -13.80 4.24
N SER A 6 -2.02 -13.07 3.16
CA SER A 6 -1.02 -12.76 2.15
C SER A 6 -0.48 -11.35 2.41
N PHE A 7 0.82 -11.18 2.18
CA PHE A 7 1.52 -9.91 2.36
C PHE A 7 2.19 -9.54 1.05
N GLU A 8 1.83 -8.40 0.49
CA GLU A 8 2.48 -7.84 -0.69
C GLU A 8 3.19 -6.55 -0.33
N VAL A 9 4.49 -6.47 -0.68
CA VAL A 9 5.32 -5.29 -0.42
C VAL A 9 5.56 -4.57 -1.73
N HIS A 10 5.13 -3.31 -1.78
CA HIS A 10 5.37 -2.41 -2.89
C HIS A 10 6.38 -1.33 -2.46
N THR A 11 7.41 -1.11 -3.27
CA THR A 11 8.34 0.00 -3.06
C THR A 11 8.30 0.90 -4.28
N LEU A 12 8.08 2.19 -4.05
CA LEU A 12 8.00 3.21 -5.09
C LEU A 12 8.93 4.38 -4.74
N GLU A 13 9.74 4.81 -5.70
CA GLU A 13 10.43 6.10 -5.61
C GLU A 13 9.38 7.20 -5.68
N LEU A 14 9.42 8.10 -4.72
CA LEU A 14 8.52 9.25 -4.68
C LEU A 14 9.16 10.44 -5.38
N GLY A 15 8.30 11.33 -5.90
CA GLY A 15 8.73 12.59 -6.49
C GLY A 15 9.31 13.56 -5.45
N PRO A 16 9.95 14.66 -5.90
CA PRO A 16 10.22 15.78 -5.02
C PRO A 16 8.89 16.41 -4.57
N TYR A 17 8.76 16.73 -3.28
CA TYR A 17 7.59 17.43 -2.74
C TYR A 17 8.02 18.68 -2.00
N ASP A 18 7.37 19.79 -2.33
CA ASP A 18 7.60 21.08 -1.66
C ASP A 18 6.85 21.17 -0.34
N THR A 19 5.77 20.39 -0.17
CA THR A 19 4.93 20.40 1.02
C THR A 19 4.56 19.00 1.50
N LEU A 20 4.28 18.88 2.80
CA LEU A 20 3.71 17.65 3.39
C LEU A 20 2.35 17.30 2.78
N THR A 21 1.58 18.30 2.33
CA THR A 21 0.28 18.09 1.69
C THR A 21 0.41 17.36 0.36
N ASP A 22 1.40 17.72 -0.46
CA ASP A 22 1.65 17.06 -1.74
C ASP A 22 2.07 15.61 -1.56
N LEU A 23 2.95 15.36 -0.59
CA LEU A 23 3.33 14.01 -0.18
C LEU A 23 2.12 13.19 0.30
N HIS A 24 1.29 13.75 1.19
CA HIS A 24 0.10 13.07 1.70
C HIS A 24 -0.91 12.73 0.61
N ARG A 25 -1.09 13.64 -0.36
CA ARG A 25 -1.98 13.40 -1.51
C ARG A 25 -1.48 12.22 -2.35
N GLU A 26 -0.19 12.19 -2.66
CA GLU A 26 0.39 11.09 -3.45
C GLU A 26 0.29 9.74 -2.71
N LEU A 27 0.57 9.73 -1.41
CA LEU A 27 0.43 8.52 -0.58
C LEU A 27 -1.03 8.03 -0.51
N SER A 28 -2.00 8.94 -0.43
CA SER A 28 -3.43 8.59 -0.44
C SER A 28 -3.84 8.01 -1.79
N ASN A 29 -3.33 8.57 -2.89
CA ASN A 29 -3.54 8.04 -4.24
C ASN A 29 -2.96 6.63 -4.36
N HIS A 30 -1.70 6.41 -3.96
CA HIS A 30 -1.07 5.10 -4.00
C HIS A 30 -1.78 4.06 -3.13
N THR A 31 -2.19 4.44 -1.92
CA THR A 31 -2.97 3.56 -1.03
C THR A 31 -4.29 3.15 -1.71
N SER A 32 -4.96 4.08 -2.39
CA SER A 32 -6.18 3.78 -3.16
C SER A 32 -5.89 2.87 -4.36
N THR A 33 -4.77 3.09 -5.07
CA THR A 33 -4.33 2.21 -6.16
C THR A 33 -4.05 0.80 -5.68
N PHE A 34 -3.34 0.62 -4.56
CA PHE A 34 -3.08 -0.70 -3.99
C PHE A 34 -4.37 -1.40 -3.56
N ALA A 35 -5.31 -0.67 -2.98
CA ALA A 35 -6.63 -1.21 -2.65
C ALA A 35 -7.39 -1.69 -3.89
N ASN A 36 -7.36 -0.91 -4.98
CA ASN A 36 -8.01 -1.27 -6.24
C ASN A 36 -7.37 -2.48 -6.93
N ILE A 37 -6.03 -2.55 -6.98
CA ILE A 37 -5.30 -3.68 -7.60
C ILE A 37 -5.67 -5.00 -6.90
N VAL A 38 -5.82 -4.99 -5.58
CA VAL A 38 -6.23 -6.18 -4.84
C VAL A 38 -7.71 -6.48 -5.02
N PHE A 39 -8.58 -5.46 -5.05
CA PHE A 39 -10.01 -5.67 -5.31
C PHE A 39 -10.28 -6.36 -6.67
N GLU A 40 -9.43 -6.11 -7.67
CA GLU A 40 -9.50 -6.81 -8.96
C GLU A 40 -9.07 -8.29 -8.89
N ARG A 41 -8.38 -8.72 -7.83
CA ARG A 41 -8.04 -10.13 -7.61
C ARG A 41 -9.22 -10.83 -6.94
N GLU A 42 -9.97 -11.62 -7.72
CA GLU A 42 -11.14 -12.37 -7.21
C GLU A 42 -10.78 -13.15 -5.93
N ASN A 43 -11.57 -12.93 -4.86
CA ASN A 43 -11.53 -13.58 -3.53
C ASN A 43 -10.56 -13.02 -2.48
N GLU A 44 -9.85 -11.92 -2.71
CA GLU A 44 -9.02 -11.28 -1.68
C GLU A 44 -9.58 -9.92 -1.21
N VAL A 45 -9.60 -9.70 0.11
CA VAL A 45 -10.02 -8.44 0.73
C VAL A 45 -8.83 -7.79 1.41
N VAL A 46 -8.60 -6.50 1.15
CA VAL A 46 -7.59 -5.72 1.86
C VAL A 46 -8.05 -5.45 3.28
N VAL A 47 -7.31 -5.98 4.26
CA VAL A 47 -7.59 -5.75 5.69
C VAL A 47 -6.72 -4.67 6.31
N SER A 48 -5.57 -4.38 5.70
CA SER A 48 -4.61 -3.38 6.19
C SER A 48 -3.70 -2.92 5.06
N ILE A 49 -3.40 -1.63 5.03
CA ILE A 49 -2.28 -1.07 4.28
C ILE A 49 -1.41 -0.30 5.28
N SER A 50 -0.19 -0.77 5.47
CA SER A 50 0.83 -0.07 6.27
C SER A 50 1.84 0.55 5.34
N HIS A 51 2.27 1.78 5.58
CA HIS A 51 3.33 2.40 4.78
C HIS A 51 4.39 3.07 5.64
N SER A 52 5.62 3.06 5.16
CA SER A 52 6.76 3.76 5.73
C SER A 52 7.44 4.58 4.65
N ILE A 53 7.88 5.77 5.02
CA ILE A 53 8.64 6.67 4.16
C ILE A 53 10.09 6.62 4.61
N VAL A 54 11.00 6.34 3.69
CA VAL A 54 12.44 6.28 3.95
C VAL A 54 13.19 7.19 2.99
N VAL A 55 14.30 7.75 3.45
CA VAL A 55 15.21 8.56 2.63
C VAL A 55 16.43 7.71 2.27
N ILE A 56 16.70 7.53 0.98
CA ILE A 56 17.86 6.81 0.47
C ILE A 56 18.55 7.71 -0.55
N ASN A 57 19.83 8.03 -0.35
CA ASN A 57 20.61 8.91 -1.24
C ASN A 57 19.92 10.27 -1.52
N GLY A 58 19.24 10.85 -0.52
CA GLY A 58 18.53 12.13 -0.65
C GLY A 58 17.19 12.06 -1.39
N LYS A 59 16.75 10.86 -1.80
CA LYS A 59 15.46 10.61 -2.44
C LYS A 59 14.49 9.96 -1.46
N LEU A 60 13.20 10.28 -1.60
CA LEU A 60 12.14 9.70 -0.80
C LEU A 60 11.62 8.42 -1.46
N PHE A 61 11.38 7.40 -0.65
CA PHE A 61 10.76 6.15 -1.07
C PHE A 61 9.62 5.84 -0.13
N VAL A 62 8.52 5.32 -0.66
CA VAL A 62 7.48 4.67 0.13
C VAL A 62 7.64 3.16 0.01
N SER A 63 7.63 2.49 1.15
CA SER A 63 7.41 1.05 1.21
C SER A 63 6.02 0.84 1.80
N ALA A 64 5.12 0.24 1.02
CA ALA A 64 3.77 -0.09 1.42
C ALA A 64 3.61 -1.60 1.52
N VAL A 65 3.02 -2.08 2.61
CA VAL A 65 2.65 -3.46 2.83
C VAL A 65 1.13 -3.55 2.80
N THR A 66 0.62 -4.27 1.81
CA THR A 66 -0.80 -4.61 1.73
C THR A 66 -0.98 -5.98 2.37
N THR A 67 -1.86 -6.05 3.36
CA THR A 67 -2.28 -7.32 3.97
C THR A 67 -3.64 -7.68 3.43
N THR A 68 -3.76 -8.87 2.85
CA THR A 68 -5.02 -9.39 2.32
C THR A 68 -5.45 -10.64 3.09
N ASP A 69 -6.76 -10.87 3.10
CA ASP A 69 -7.37 -12.09 3.64
C ASP A 69 -8.32 -12.66 2.59
N VAL A 70 -8.65 -13.95 2.70
CA VAL A 70 -9.60 -14.58 1.79
C VAL A 70 -11.01 -14.11 2.18
N SER A 71 -11.81 -13.68 1.21
CA SER A 71 -13.20 -13.31 1.47
C SER A 71 -13.93 -14.51 2.09
N THR A 72 -14.50 -14.31 3.27
CA THR A 72 -15.30 -15.33 3.96
C THR A 72 -16.76 -15.30 3.55
N ASP A 73 -17.11 -14.67 2.42
CA ASP A 73 -18.48 -14.67 1.90
C ASP A 73 -18.92 -16.11 1.66
N SER A 74 -19.77 -16.59 2.58
CA SER A 74 -20.39 -17.91 2.63
C SER A 74 -21.83 -17.79 2.16
#